data_AF-A0A519IHX2-F1
#
_entry.id   AF-A0A519IHX2-F1
#
_cell.length_a   1.000
_cell.length_b   1.000
_cell.length_c   1.000
_cell.angle_alpha   90.00
_cell.angle_beta   90.00
_cell.angle_gamma   90.00
#
_symmetry.space_group_name_H-M   'P 1'
#
loop_
_entity.id
_entity.type
_entity.pdbx_description
1 polymer ?
#
loop_
_entity_poly.entity_id
_entity_poly.type
_entity_poly.pdbx_seq_one_letter_code
_entity_poly.pdbx_strand_id
1 'polypeptide(L)'
;MEKTVATPSDAVAAMTPDWALAGTLMAGTTAMRAAGKQYLPKWPAEDQDAYNARLATAVLYPAYSRTITTLAAKPFSKPVTIGEDVPAILVEYCADIDLQGRNLDSFAADILTAALGEGLAGILVDYPERPADVKTLADERKLGLRPYAVQIMASQLRGWIAAYTGGKWQLLQLRFMECVEEPDGAYATRKVDQMRVLFPGKWETHRKNDKGEWVLHDKGITTLAYIPFIPVYGQRLAFMMSRPPLIELAHMNVKHWQSQSDQDTILHVARVPILTARQCGEKFELKVGASAAVDLGSNEHAELKYVEHTGAAIEAGKVSLDDLKDEMRQAGAELLVVAQVEKTATEELGQNALVIRVQPDEGITMRFGSKVPGTAMEVRDVTMDFG
;
A
#
# COMPACT_ATOMS: atom_id res chain seq x y z
N MET A 1 -15.67 26.62 -4.06
CA MET A 1 -14.58 26.80 -3.08
C MET A 1 -13.33 27.23 -3.82
N GLU A 2 -12.61 28.22 -3.29
CA GLU A 2 -11.32 28.66 -3.84
C GLU A 2 -10.27 27.55 -3.66
N LYS A 3 -9.48 27.26 -4.71
CA LYS A 3 -8.46 26.22 -4.66
C LYS A 3 -7.28 26.73 -3.82
N THR A 4 -6.87 25.98 -2.80
CA THR A 4 -5.72 26.29 -1.96
C THR A 4 -4.52 25.40 -2.31
N VAL A 5 -3.39 25.65 -1.66
CA VAL A 5 -2.20 24.80 -1.78
C VAL A 5 -2.46 23.33 -1.38
N ALA A 6 -3.46 23.10 -0.51
CA ALA A 6 -3.86 21.77 -0.04
C ALA A 6 -4.99 21.13 -0.83
N THR A 7 -5.63 21.85 -1.76
CA THR A 7 -6.66 21.27 -2.60
C THR A 7 -6.06 20.19 -3.49
N PRO A 8 -6.55 18.94 -3.41
CA PRO A 8 -6.09 17.86 -4.27
C PRO A 8 -6.29 18.21 -5.75
N SER A 9 -5.33 17.87 -6.61
CA SER A 9 -5.59 17.84 -8.06
C SER A 9 -6.57 16.73 -8.41
N ASP A 10 -7.31 16.86 -9.50
CA ASP A 10 -8.32 15.87 -9.92
C ASP A 10 -7.71 14.46 -10.09
N ALA A 11 -6.48 14.36 -10.61
CA ALA A 11 -5.76 13.10 -10.72
C ALA A 11 -5.48 12.45 -9.34
N VAL A 12 -5.06 13.23 -8.35
CA VAL A 12 -4.88 12.77 -6.97
C VAL A 12 -6.22 12.36 -6.35
N ALA A 13 -7.27 13.16 -6.54
CA ALA A 13 -8.60 12.84 -6.02
C ALA A 13 -9.12 11.50 -6.59
N ALA A 14 -8.85 11.21 -7.86
CA ALA A 14 -9.24 9.95 -8.49
C ALA A 14 -8.47 8.73 -7.94
N MET A 15 -7.20 8.88 -7.55
CA MET A 15 -6.38 7.78 -7.03
C MET A 15 -6.47 7.60 -5.50
N THR A 16 -6.89 8.65 -4.78
CA THR A 16 -7.01 8.66 -3.31
C THR A 16 -7.77 7.47 -2.73
N PRO A 17 -8.91 7.02 -3.29
CA PRO A 17 -9.64 5.87 -2.74
C PRO A 17 -8.79 4.59 -2.69
N ASP A 18 -8.06 4.29 -3.77
CA ASP A 18 -7.18 3.12 -3.85
C ASP A 18 -6.00 3.26 -2.89
N TRP A 19 -5.42 4.46 -2.78
CA TRP A 19 -4.35 4.75 -1.82
C TRP A 19 -4.81 4.58 -0.37
N ALA A 20 -6.00 5.07 -0.04
CA ALA A 20 -6.56 4.96 1.30
C ALA A 20 -6.83 3.50 1.68
N LEU A 21 -7.37 2.70 0.76
CA LEU A 21 -7.58 1.27 0.97
C LEU A 21 -6.26 0.53 1.17
N ALA A 22 -5.34 0.66 0.21
CA ALA A 22 -4.05 -0.02 0.26
C ALA A 22 -3.23 0.39 1.48
N GLY A 23 -3.12 1.70 1.75
CA GLY A 23 -2.39 2.23 2.90
C GLY A 23 -2.94 1.75 4.25
N THR A 24 -4.27 1.66 4.39
CA THR A 24 -4.89 1.15 5.63
C THR A 24 -4.57 -0.34 5.84
N LEU A 25 -4.61 -1.14 4.78
CA LEU A 25 -4.26 -2.57 4.86
C LEU A 25 -2.76 -2.78 5.13
N MET A 26 -1.89 -1.94 4.56
CA MET A 26 -0.45 -1.96 4.84
C MET A 26 -0.14 -1.61 6.29
N ALA A 27 -0.86 -0.66 6.88
CA ALA A 27 -0.71 -0.24 8.28
C ALA A 27 -1.30 -1.24 9.30
N GLY A 28 -2.04 -2.25 8.85
CA GLY A 28 -2.43 -3.41 9.65
C GLY A 28 -3.67 -3.21 10.53
N THR A 29 -3.84 -4.10 11.52
CA THR A 29 -5.06 -4.18 12.35
C THR A 29 -5.43 -2.87 13.03
N THR A 30 -4.46 -2.14 13.60
CA THR A 30 -4.73 -0.87 14.30
C THR A 30 -5.34 0.17 13.35
N ALA A 31 -4.81 0.28 12.13
CA ALA A 31 -5.34 1.21 11.12
C ALA A 31 -6.71 0.78 10.60
N MET A 32 -6.92 -0.52 10.36
CA MET A 32 -8.23 -1.07 9.98
C MET A 32 -9.30 -0.79 11.05
N ARG A 33 -8.95 -0.92 12.33
CA ARG A 33 -9.85 -0.57 13.43
C ARG A 33 -10.13 0.94 13.48
N ALA A 34 -9.12 1.77 13.28
CA ALA A 34 -9.28 3.23 13.24
C ALA A 34 -10.17 3.70 12.07
N ALA A 35 -10.11 3.02 10.92
CA ALA A 35 -10.99 3.28 9.79
C ALA A 35 -12.47 2.94 10.08
N GLY A 36 -12.72 2.07 11.08
CA GLY A 36 -14.05 1.81 11.62
C GLY A 36 -15.07 1.49 10.53
N LYS A 37 -16.15 2.28 10.48
CA LYS A 37 -17.32 2.05 9.59
C LYS A 37 -16.98 2.04 8.10
N GLN A 38 -15.84 2.59 7.70
CA GLN A 38 -15.39 2.58 6.31
C GLN A 38 -15.10 1.15 5.81
N TYR A 39 -14.46 0.32 6.65
CA TYR A 39 -14.08 -1.05 6.28
C TYR A 39 -14.73 -2.13 7.15
N LEU A 40 -15.36 -1.75 8.26
CA LEU A 40 -16.19 -2.62 9.08
C LEU A 40 -17.55 -1.91 9.32
N PRO A 41 -18.52 -2.04 8.41
CA PRO A 41 -19.80 -1.36 8.57
C PRO A 41 -20.55 -1.84 9.81
N LYS A 42 -21.35 -0.95 10.40
CA LYS A 42 -22.31 -1.28 11.45
C LYS A 42 -23.55 -1.90 10.81
N TRP A 43 -23.96 -3.08 11.26
CA TRP A 43 -25.10 -3.78 10.68
C TRP A 43 -26.43 -3.10 11.05
N PRO A 44 -27.49 -3.28 10.24
CA PRO A 44 -28.82 -2.81 10.60
C PRO A 44 -29.24 -3.35 11.97
N ALA A 45 -29.75 -2.46 12.84
CA ALA A 45 -30.16 -2.76 14.20
C ALA A 45 -29.07 -3.31 15.14
N GLU A 46 -27.79 -3.23 14.76
CA GLU A 46 -26.68 -3.49 15.70
C GLU A 46 -26.63 -2.38 16.75
N ASP A 47 -26.44 -2.74 18.01
CA ASP A 47 -26.22 -1.74 19.07
C ASP A 47 -24.84 -1.07 18.92
N GLN A 48 -24.69 0.17 19.41
CA GLN A 48 -23.40 0.86 19.30
C GLN A 48 -22.30 0.20 20.14
N ASP A 49 -22.60 -0.32 21.32
CA ASP A 49 -21.62 -0.99 22.18
C ASP A 49 -21.25 -2.36 21.60
N ALA A 50 -22.22 -3.07 21.03
CA ALA A 50 -21.97 -4.32 20.30
C ALA A 50 -21.02 -4.09 19.11
N TYR A 51 -21.26 -3.04 18.31
CA TYR A 51 -20.37 -2.65 17.22
C TYR A 51 -18.97 -2.31 17.71
N ASN A 52 -18.85 -1.52 18.79
CA ASN A 52 -17.55 -1.13 19.35
C ASN A 52 -16.77 -2.37 19.85
N ALA A 53 -17.45 -3.32 20.49
CA ALA A 53 -16.86 -4.58 20.94
C ALA A 53 -16.37 -5.42 19.74
N ARG A 54 -17.19 -5.56 18.69
CA ARG A 54 -16.82 -6.28 17.46
C ARG A 54 -15.63 -5.64 16.74
N LEU A 55 -15.61 -4.31 16.64
CA LEU A 55 -14.48 -3.57 16.08
C LEU A 55 -13.20 -3.76 16.90
N ALA A 56 -13.31 -3.74 18.23
CA ALA A 56 -12.17 -3.91 19.13
C ALA A 56 -11.54 -5.32 19.08
N THR A 57 -12.35 -6.34 18.79
CA THR A 57 -11.87 -7.74 18.69
C THR A 57 -11.45 -8.15 17.28
N ALA A 58 -11.94 -7.49 16.22
CA ALA A 58 -11.58 -7.82 14.84
C ALA A 58 -10.06 -7.76 14.58
N VAL A 59 -9.50 -8.77 13.92
CA VAL A 59 -8.05 -8.88 13.62
C VAL A 59 -7.84 -9.04 12.12
N LEU A 60 -6.87 -8.32 11.55
CA LEU A 60 -6.59 -8.37 10.12
C LEU A 60 -5.77 -9.59 9.80
N TYR A 61 -6.25 -10.41 8.87
CA TYR A 61 -5.41 -11.35 8.17
C TYR A 61 -4.48 -10.57 7.22
N PRO A 62 -3.15 -10.56 7.42
CA PRO A 62 -2.25 -9.66 6.72
C PRO A 62 -1.89 -10.18 5.31
N ALA A 63 -2.87 -10.64 4.53
CA ALA A 63 -2.64 -11.18 3.19
C ALA A 63 -2.03 -10.13 2.26
N TYR A 64 -2.62 -8.95 2.21
CA TYR A 64 -2.18 -7.87 1.33
C TYR A 64 -0.75 -7.41 1.66
N SER A 65 -0.50 -6.99 2.91
CA SER A 65 0.81 -6.47 3.32
C SER A 65 1.92 -7.51 3.19
N ARG A 66 1.67 -8.77 3.58
CA ARG A 66 2.66 -9.84 3.39
C ARG A 66 2.98 -10.08 1.92
N THR A 67 1.97 -10.07 1.06
CA THR A 67 2.17 -10.27 -0.38
C THR A 67 3.03 -9.15 -0.96
N ILE A 68 2.69 -7.89 -0.66
CA ILE A 68 3.45 -6.72 -1.12
C ILE A 68 4.91 -6.77 -0.64
N THR A 69 5.15 -6.96 0.66
CA THR A 69 6.52 -7.02 1.21
C THR A 69 7.31 -8.19 0.64
N THR A 70 6.68 -9.35 0.44
CA THR A 70 7.35 -10.52 -0.14
C THR A 70 7.74 -10.30 -1.60
N LEU A 71 6.86 -9.66 -2.39
CA LEU A 71 7.13 -9.33 -3.78
C LEU A 71 8.23 -8.26 -3.90
N ALA A 72 8.14 -7.21 -3.08
CA ALA A 72 9.12 -6.12 -3.08
C ALA A 72 10.51 -6.57 -2.64
N ALA A 73 10.62 -7.54 -1.73
CA ALA A 73 11.92 -8.04 -1.27
C ALA A 73 12.66 -8.91 -2.30
N LYS A 74 11.96 -9.53 -3.26
CA LYS A 74 12.56 -10.50 -4.18
C LYS A 74 13.67 -9.93 -5.07
N PRO A 75 13.50 -8.76 -5.73
CA PRO A 75 14.56 -8.13 -6.51
C PRO A 75 15.82 -7.84 -5.69
N PHE A 76 15.67 -7.56 -4.40
CA PHE A 76 16.75 -7.20 -3.48
C PHE A 76 17.23 -8.37 -2.60
N SER A 77 16.90 -9.61 -2.99
CA SER A 77 17.42 -10.83 -2.34
C SER A 77 18.94 -10.99 -2.50
N LYS A 78 19.52 -10.29 -3.47
CA LYS A 78 20.96 -10.05 -3.61
C LYS A 78 21.20 -8.54 -3.60
N PRO A 79 22.34 -8.07 -3.05
CA PRO A 79 22.68 -6.65 -3.10
C PRO A 79 22.72 -6.13 -4.54
N VAL A 80 22.31 -4.88 -4.72
CA VAL A 80 22.40 -4.18 -6.00
C VAL A 80 23.86 -4.11 -6.41
N THR A 81 24.16 -4.62 -7.59
CA THR A 81 25.52 -4.53 -8.17
C THR A 81 25.70 -3.13 -8.74
N ILE A 82 26.66 -2.40 -8.20
CA ILE A 82 27.02 -1.07 -8.71
C ILE A 82 28.05 -1.25 -9.83
N GLY A 83 27.77 -0.67 -11.00
CA GLY A 83 28.66 -0.73 -12.15
C GLY A 83 29.98 0.00 -11.91
N GLU A 84 31.05 -0.45 -12.58
CA GLU A 84 32.38 0.17 -12.49
C GLU A 84 32.42 1.61 -13.04
N ASP A 85 31.44 1.97 -13.87
CA ASP A 85 31.25 3.29 -14.46
C ASP A 85 30.56 4.29 -13.53
N VAL A 86 30.06 3.85 -12.37
CA VAL A 86 29.43 4.72 -11.38
C VAL A 86 30.51 5.53 -10.64
N PRO A 87 30.41 6.87 -10.62
CA PRO A 87 31.37 7.71 -9.89
C PRO A 87 31.52 7.30 -8.43
N ALA A 88 32.77 7.21 -7.94
CA ALA A 88 33.09 6.76 -6.59
C ALA A 88 32.31 7.51 -5.47
N ILE A 89 32.03 8.80 -5.68
CA ILE A 89 31.23 9.60 -4.74
C ILE A 89 29.78 9.10 -4.62
N LEU A 90 29.18 8.60 -5.70
CA LEU A 90 27.83 8.04 -5.66
C LEU A 90 27.84 6.65 -5.02
N VAL A 91 28.91 5.87 -5.22
CA VAL A 91 29.12 4.60 -4.52
C VAL A 91 29.14 4.83 -3.00
N GLU A 92 29.84 5.86 -2.54
CA GLU A 92 29.87 6.25 -1.13
C GLU A 92 28.47 6.62 -0.61
N TYR A 93 27.71 7.39 -1.40
CA TYR A 93 26.33 7.76 -1.02
C TYR A 93 25.40 6.54 -0.93
N CYS A 94 25.67 5.46 -1.67
CA CYS A 94 24.84 4.26 -1.59
C CYS A 94 24.89 3.57 -0.21
N ALA A 95 25.90 3.84 0.61
CA ALA A 95 25.95 3.32 1.98
C ALA A 95 24.91 3.98 2.91
N ASP A 96 24.50 5.21 2.59
CA ASP A 96 23.53 6.01 3.33
C ASP A 96 22.84 6.97 2.35
N ILE A 97 21.89 6.46 1.56
CA ILE A 97 21.39 7.21 0.40
C ILE A 97 20.50 8.39 0.79
N ASP A 98 19.92 8.35 1.99
CA ASP A 98 18.90 9.28 2.47
C ASP A 98 19.32 10.14 3.67
N LEU A 99 20.56 9.99 4.16
CA LEU A 99 21.06 10.63 5.39
C LEU A 99 20.32 10.20 6.66
N GLN A 100 19.59 9.07 6.62
CA GLN A 100 18.90 8.48 7.76
C GLN A 100 19.48 7.10 8.12
N GLY A 101 20.59 6.72 7.50
CA GLY A 101 21.28 5.44 7.74
C GLY A 101 20.74 4.30 6.89
N ARG A 102 19.89 4.55 5.88
CA ARG A 102 19.44 3.51 4.95
C ARG A 102 20.40 3.43 3.76
N ASN A 103 20.94 2.25 3.51
CA ASN A 103 21.68 1.99 2.28
C ASN A 103 20.74 1.94 1.05
N LEU A 104 21.31 1.94 -0.15
CA LEU A 104 20.57 1.93 -1.41
C LEU A 104 19.62 0.73 -1.52
N ASP A 105 20.05 -0.46 -1.08
CA ASP A 105 19.25 -1.68 -1.17
C ASP A 105 17.95 -1.57 -0.35
N SER A 106 18.08 -1.14 0.91
CA SER A 106 16.96 -1.00 1.84
C SER A 106 16.02 0.11 1.36
N PHE A 107 16.58 1.25 0.92
CA PHE A 107 15.80 2.35 0.37
C PHE A 107 15.02 1.93 -0.89
N ALA A 108 15.67 1.21 -1.81
CA ALA A 108 15.03 0.73 -3.03
C ALA A 108 13.93 -0.30 -2.74
N ALA A 109 14.13 -1.17 -1.75
CA ALA A 109 13.11 -2.12 -1.28
C ALA A 109 11.89 -1.41 -0.69
N ASP A 110 12.10 -0.36 0.11
CA ASP A 110 11.01 0.47 0.67
C ASP A 110 10.25 1.23 -0.42
N ILE A 111 10.96 1.79 -1.39
CA ILE A 111 10.35 2.44 -2.56
C ILE A 111 9.51 1.46 -3.36
N LEU A 112 10.02 0.25 -3.62
CA LEU A 112 9.27 -0.76 -4.35
C LEU A 112 8.06 -1.26 -3.55
N THR A 113 8.19 -1.40 -2.23
CA THR A 113 7.08 -1.74 -1.33
C THR A 113 5.98 -0.68 -1.42
N ALA A 114 6.34 0.60 -1.39
CA ALA A 114 5.39 1.71 -1.53
C ALA A 114 4.76 1.75 -2.94
N ALA A 115 5.54 1.54 -4.00
CA ALA A 115 5.04 1.54 -5.38
C ALA A 115 4.10 0.37 -5.65
N LEU A 116 4.38 -0.83 -5.13
CA LEU A 116 3.47 -1.98 -5.24
C LEU A 116 2.24 -1.83 -4.35
N GLY A 117 2.41 -1.28 -3.14
CA GLY A 117 1.34 -1.08 -2.17
C GLY A 117 0.37 0.03 -2.58
N GLU A 118 0.83 1.26 -2.73
CA GLU A 118 -0.04 2.40 -3.06
C GLU A 118 -0.12 2.66 -4.57
N GLY A 119 0.60 1.90 -5.40
CA GLY A 119 0.61 2.08 -6.85
C GLY A 119 1.60 3.15 -7.35
N LEU A 120 2.05 4.03 -6.45
CA LEU A 120 3.03 5.09 -6.74
C LEU A 120 3.95 5.26 -5.53
N ALA A 121 5.22 5.51 -5.80
CA ALA A 121 6.15 6.09 -4.85
C ALA A 121 6.94 7.20 -5.54
N GLY A 122 7.52 8.09 -4.76
CA GLY A 122 8.37 9.16 -5.24
C GLY A 122 9.76 9.10 -4.61
N ILE A 123 10.77 9.38 -5.40
CA ILE A 123 12.11 9.70 -4.92
C ILE A 123 12.36 11.17 -5.23
N LEU A 124 12.43 11.99 -4.19
CA LEU A 124 12.86 13.39 -4.31
C LEU A 124 14.34 13.46 -3.94
N VAL A 125 15.18 14.04 -4.80
CA VAL A 125 16.56 14.35 -4.42
C VAL A 125 16.58 15.75 -3.81
N ASP A 126 16.88 15.84 -2.52
CA ASP A 126 16.98 17.10 -1.79
C ASP A 126 18.43 17.41 -1.40
N TYR A 127 18.66 18.64 -0.93
CA TYR A 127 19.97 19.12 -0.51
C TYR A 127 19.82 19.92 0.79
N PRO A 128 20.64 19.65 1.83
CA PRO A 128 20.53 20.38 3.09
C PRO A 128 20.79 21.87 2.89
N GLU A 129 20.18 22.73 3.71
CA GLU A 129 20.43 24.16 3.61
C GLU A 129 21.92 24.44 3.81
N ARG A 130 22.51 25.14 2.83
CA ARG A 130 23.94 25.51 2.88
C ARG A 130 24.09 26.71 3.82
N PRO A 131 24.85 26.59 4.93
CA PRO A 131 25.15 27.73 5.79
C PRO A 131 25.85 28.85 5.01
N ALA A 132 25.54 30.11 5.32
CA ALA A 132 26.01 31.27 4.56
C ALA A 132 27.54 31.46 4.57
N ASP A 133 28.22 30.90 5.57
CA ASP A 133 29.68 30.91 5.74
C ASP A 133 30.39 29.85 4.88
N VAL A 134 29.67 28.88 4.33
CA VAL A 134 30.21 27.80 3.51
C VAL A 134 30.28 28.22 2.04
N LYS A 135 31.49 28.43 1.54
CA LYS A 135 31.71 28.95 0.17
C LYS A 135 32.42 27.98 -0.77
N THR A 136 33.03 26.91 -0.26
CA THR A 136 33.82 25.98 -1.05
C THR A 136 33.28 24.55 -0.96
N LEU A 137 33.51 23.76 -2.01
CA LEU A 137 33.15 22.34 -2.04
C LEU A 137 33.88 21.54 -0.94
N ALA A 138 35.08 21.98 -0.54
CA ALA A 138 35.82 21.35 0.55
C ALA A 138 35.14 21.58 1.91
N ASP A 139 34.63 22.79 2.15
CA ASP A 139 33.88 23.12 3.37
C ASP A 139 32.54 22.39 3.42
N GLU A 140 31.85 22.27 2.27
CA GLU A 140 30.61 21.48 2.14
C GLU A 140 30.84 20.02 2.53
N ARG A 141 31.90 19.40 1.98
CA ARG A 141 32.27 18.01 2.30
C ARG A 141 32.65 17.85 3.77
N LYS A 142 33.35 18.82 4.36
CA LYS A 142 33.73 18.79 5.78
C LYS A 142 32.52 18.82 6.70
N LEU A 143 31.45 19.49 6.28
CA LEU A 143 30.16 19.55 6.97
C LEU A 143 29.20 18.42 6.56
N GLY A 144 29.63 17.51 5.67
CA GLY A 144 28.79 16.42 5.19
C GLY A 144 27.61 16.87 4.31
N LEU A 145 27.64 18.09 3.76
CA LEU A 145 26.60 18.60 2.88
C LEU A 145 26.67 17.87 1.54
N ARG A 146 25.59 17.15 1.21
CA ARG A 146 25.46 16.40 -0.04
C ARG A 146 23.99 16.21 -0.42
N PRO A 147 23.70 15.91 -1.70
CA PRO A 147 22.37 15.49 -2.09
C PRO A 147 22.01 14.16 -1.42
N TYR A 148 20.72 13.98 -1.11
CA TYR A 148 20.19 12.76 -0.52
C TYR A 148 18.79 12.46 -1.07
N ALA A 149 18.42 11.19 -1.03
CA ALA A 149 17.13 10.73 -1.51
C ALA A 149 16.08 10.81 -0.38
N VAL A 150 14.91 11.34 -0.71
CA VAL A 150 13.75 11.41 0.17
C VAL A 150 12.65 10.56 -0.45
N GLN A 151 12.15 9.60 0.32
CA GLN A 151 11.00 8.80 -0.06
C GLN A 151 9.72 9.60 0.15
N ILE A 152 8.91 9.70 -0.90
CA ILE A 152 7.58 10.33 -0.88
C ILE A 152 6.53 9.26 -1.15
N MET A 153 5.63 9.03 -0.19
CA MET A 153 4.50 8.11 -0.36
C MET A 153 3.42 8.72 -1.26
N ALA A 154 2.64 7.89 -1.96
CA ALA A 154 1.55 8.40 -2.81
C ALA A 154 0.53 9.20 -1.99
N SER A 155 0.19 8.70 -0.80
CA SER A 155 -0.71 9.35 0.16
C SER A 155 -0.27 10.75 0.61
N GLN A 156 1.02 11.08 0.50
CA GLN A 156 1.53 12.43 0.77
C GLN A 156 1.26 13.40 -0.36
N LEU A 157 1.12 12.93 -1.61
CA LEU A 157 0.91 13.80 -2.76
C LEU A 157 -0.42 14.55 -2.63
N ARG A 158 -0.40 15.80 -3.09
CA ARG A 158 -1.57 16.68 -3.13
C ARG A 158 -1.85 17.14 -4.56
N GLY A 159 -0.82 17.23 -5.39
CA GLY A 159 -1.00 17.34 -6.83
C GLY A 159 0.22 17.89 -7.53
N TRP A 160 0.14 17.99 -8.84
CA TRP A 160 1.21 18.50 -9.67
C TRP A 160 0.65 19.27 -10.86
N ILE A 161 1.51 20.07 -11.46
CA ILE A 161 1.33 20.65 -12.79
C ILE A 161 2.46 20.11 -13.65
N ALA A 162 2.11 19.52 -14.79
CA ALA A 162 3.08 18.97 -15.72
C ALA A 162 2.80 19.46 -17.14
N ALA A 163 3.86 19.60 -17.92
CA ALA A 163 3.78 19.92 -19.34
C ALA A 163 4.61 18.93 -20.15
N TYR A 164 4.19 18.68 -21.39
CA TYR A 164 4.95 17.89 -22.34
C TYR A 164 5.74 18.83 -23.25
N THR A 165 7.03 18.99 -22.99
CA THR A 165 7.91 19.97 -23.64
C THR A 165 9.21 19.29 -24.07
N GLY A 166 9.64 19.51 -25.31
CA GLY A 166 10.88 18.92 -25.83
C GLY A 166 10.86 17.38 -25.84
N GLY A 167 9.71 16.77 -26.11
CA GLY A 167 9.56 15.31 -26.21
C GLY A 167 9.54 14.56 -24.87
N LYS A 168 9.43 15.27 -23.73
CA LYS A 168 9.34 14.65 -22.41
C LYS A 168 8.38 15.38 -21.49
N TRP A 169 7.80 14.62 -20.56
CA TRP A 169 7.03 15.20 -19.47
C TRP A 169 7.96 15.89 -18.47
N GLN A 170 7.60 17.11 -18.07
CA GLN A 170 8.30 17.88 -17.04
C GLN A 170 7.33 18.38 -15.99
N LEU A 171 7.70 18.26 -14.72
CA LEU A 171 6.97 18.86 -13.62
C LEU A 171 7.28 20.36 -13.57
N LEU A 172 6.24 21.19 -13.67
CA LEU A 172 6.29 22.63 -13.46
C LEU A 172 5.94 22.99 -12.01
N GLN A 173 5.21 22.11 -11.33
CA GLN A 173 4.89 22.22 -9.91
C GLN A 173 4.67 20.82 -9.33
N LEU A 174 5.13 20.58 -8.10
CA LEU A 174 4.78 19.40 -7.31
C LEU A 174 4.39 19.84 -5.90
N ARG A 175 3.30 19.28 -5.36
CA ARG A 175 2.79 19.56 -4.02
C ARG A 175 2.60 18.27 -3.23
N PHE A 176 3.14 18.23 -2.03
CA PHE A 176 2.96 17.10 -1.11
C PHE A 176 2.97 17.56 0.34
N MET A 177 2.34 16.75 1.18
CA MET A 177 2.25 16.94 2.62
C MET A 177 3.42 16.25 3.32
N GLU A 178 4.06 16.97 4.21
CA GLU A 178 5.09 16.48 5.11
C GLU A 178 4.70 16.81 6.56
N CYS A 179 5.22 16.03 7.49
CA CYS A 179 5.05 16.25 8.92
C CYS A 179 6.42 16.56 9.51
N VAL A 180 6.57 17.76 10.07
CA VAL A 180 7.80 18.20 10.73
C VAL A 180 7.60 18.10 12.23
N GLU A 181 8.61 17.62 12.95
CA GLU A 181 8.61 17.64 14.41
C GLU A 181 9.43 18.84 14.91
N GLU A 182 8.82 19.65 15.77
CA GLU A 182 9.47 20.79 16.41
C GLU A 182 9.54 20.59 17.92
N PRO A 183 10.61 21.06 18.60
CA PRO A 183 10.67 21.01 20.06
C PRO A 183 9.49 21.75 20.70
N ASP A 184 8.80 21.08 21.63
CA ASP A 184 7.72 21.64 22.46
C ASP A 184 8.15 21.57 23.93
N GLY A 185 8.92 22.58 24.35
CA GLY A 185 9.57 22.57 25.65
C GLY A 185 10.77 21.62 25.75
N ALA A 186 11.14 21.22 26.97
CA ALA A 186 12.39 20.49 27.22
C ALA A 186 12.31 18.97 26.93
N TYR A 187 11.11 18.39 26.91
CA TYR A 187 10.92 16.93 26.87
C TYR A 187 9.77 16.49 25.95
N ALA A 188 9.27 17.37 25.07
CA ALA A 188 8.23 17.02 24.12
C ALA A 188 8.55 17.58 22.74
N THR A 189 7.89 17.00 21.73
CA THR A 189 7.89 17.49 20.36
C THR A 189 6.44 17.68 19.92
N ARG A 190 6.23 18.66 19.04
CA ARG A 190 4.95 18.89 18.37
C ARG A 190 5.09 18.53 16.91
N LYS A 191 4.11 17.77 16.41
CA LYS A 191 3.95 17.49 14.98
C LYS A 191 3.26 18.66 14.28
N VAL A 192 3.86 19.14 13.22
CA VAL A 192 3.37 20.24 12.40
C VAL A 192 3.17 19.75 10.98
N ASP A 193 1.90 19.74 10.53
CA ASP A 193 1.57 19.49 9.13
C ASP A 193 2.06 20.67 8.27
N GLN A 194 2.85 20.36 7.25
CA GLN A 194 3.46 21.33 6.35
C GLN A 194 3.22 20.89 4.91
N MET A 195 2.80 21.82 4.07
CA MET A 195 2.75 21.60 2.62
C MET A 195 4.06 22.03 2.00
N ARG A 196 4.73 21.13 1.29
CA ARG A 196 5.85 21.46 0.41
C ARG A 196 5.34 21.71 -1.00
N VAL A 197 5.76 22.81 -1.61
CA VAL A 197 5.52 23.13 -3.02
C VAL A 197 6.87 23.32 -3.69
N LEU A 198 7.12 22.52 -4.73
CA LEU A 198 8.33 22.61 -5.54
C LEU A 198 8.00 23.21 -6.90
N PHE A 199 8.89 24.06 -7.37
CA PHE A 199 8.93 24.60 -8.72
C PHE A 199 10.35 24.42 -9.28
N PRO A 200 10.54 24.50 -10.61
CA PRO A 200 11.88 24.72 -11.16
C PRO A 200 12.53 25.96 -10.53
N GLY A 201 13.71 25.78 -9.92
CA GLY A 201 14.51 26.84 -9.32
C GLY A 201 14.05 27.39 -7.97
N LYS A 202 12.95 26.91 -7.38
CA LYS A 202 12.49 27.39 -6.05
C LYS A 202 11.59 26.40 -5.34
N TRP A 203 11.46 26.58 -4.03
CA TRP A 203 10.51 25.85 -3.19
C TRP A 203 9.83 26.78 -2.20
N GLU A 204 8.66 26.35 -1.73
CA GLU A 204 7.86 27.04 -0.72
C GLU A 204 7.31 26.01 0.27
N THR A 205 7.23 26.37 1.54
CA THR A 205 6.51 25.61 2.56
C THR A 205 5.34 26.43 3.08
N HIS A 206 4.21 25.78 3.33
CA HIS A 206 3.01 26.42 3.85
C HIS A 206 2.53 25.69 5.10
N ARG A 207 2.08 26.43 6.11
CA ARG A 207 1.54 25.89 7.37
C ARG A 207 0.20 26.54 7.68
N LYS A 208 -0.61 25.88 8.51
CA LYS A 208 -1.88 26.46 8.97
C LYS A 208 -1.62 27.57 9.99
N ASN A 209 -2.25 28.72 9.80
CA ASN A 209 -2.33 29.77 10.83
C ASN A 209 -3.37 29.42 11.90
N ASP A 210 -3.56 30.29 12.90
CA ASP A 210 -4.54 30.12 13.98
C ASP A 210 -6.00 30.03 13.48
N LYS A 211 -6.28 30.47 12.24
CA LYS A 211 -7.59 30.36 11.58
C LYS A 211 -7.74 29.07 10.77
N GLY A 212 -6.73 28.20 10.75
CA GLY A 212 -6.72 26.96 9.97
C GLY A 212 -6.44 27.16 8.48
N GLU A 213 -6.05 28.36 8.05
CA GLU A 213 -5.76 28.70 6.66
C GLU A 213 -4.29 28.42 6.34
N TRP A 214 -4.03 27.84 5.17
CA TRP A 214 -2.67 27.61 4.70
C TRP A 214 -2.02 28.93 4.27
N VAL A 215 -0.97 29.32 4.98
CA VAL A 215 -0.17 30.51 4.70
C VAL A 215 1.27 30.12 4.41
N LEU A 216 1.95 30.93 3.59
CA LEU A 216 3.38 30.76 3.33
C LEU A 216 4.14 30.85 4.65
N HIS A 217 4.90 29.80 4.96
CA HIS A 217 5.74 29.69 6.14
C HIS A 217 7.20 30.02 5.78
N ASP A 218 7.72 29.39 4.73
CA ASP A 218 9.09 29.59 4.29
C ASP A 218 9.24 29.40 2.77
N LYS A 219 10.34 29.89 2.20
CA LYS A 219 10.67 29.75 0.78
C LYS A 219 12.17 29.80 0.54
N GLY A 220 12.62 29.14 -0.51
CA GLY A 220 14.02 29.16 -0.93
C GLY A 220 14.20 29.02 -2.44
N ILE A 221 15.44 29.22 -2.89
CA ILE A 221 15.84 29.11 -4.29
C ILE A 221 16.69 27.84 -4.43
N THR A 222 16.54 27.15 -5.54
CA THR A 222 17.41 26.04 -5.94
C THR A 222 18.09 26.40 -7.26
N THR A 223 19.29 25.85 -7.49
CA THR A 223 19.98 26.04 -8.77
C THR A 223 19.46 25.11 -9.87
N LEU A 224 18.57 24.17 -9.54
CA LEU A 224 18.04 23.19 -10.48
C LEU A 224 16.92 23.80 -11.32
N ALA A 225 17.09 23.79 -12.63
CA ALA A 225 16.07 24.22 -13.60
C ALA A 225 14.92 23.21 -13.78
N TYR A 226 14.80 22.23 -12.89
CA TYR A 226 13.77 21.20 -12.90
C TYR A 226 13.47 20.74 -11.46
N ILE A 227 12.34 20.07 -11.26
CA ILE A 227 11.99 19.46 -9.98
C ILE A 227 12.63 18.06 -9.94
N PRO A 228 13.57 17.78 -9.02
CA PRO A 228 14.31 16.51 -8.96
C PRO A 228 13.49 15.40 -8.30
N PHE A 229 12.27 15.17 -8.81
CA PHE A 229 11.35 14.14 -8.35
C PHE A 229 11.21 13.05 -9.40
N ILE A 230 11.42 11.80 -8.98
CA ILE A 230 11.35 10.62 -9.81
C ILE A 230 10.15 9.78 -9.35
N PRO A 231 9.07 9.67 -10.13
CA PRO A 231 7.98 8.76 -9.83
C PRO A 231 8.38 7.31 -10.13
N VAL A 232 8.11 6.43 -9.17
CA VAL A 232 8.24 4.98 -9.29
C VAL A 232 6.85 4.37 -9.28
N TYR A 233 6.49 3.67 -10.35
CA TYR A 233 5.15 3.20 -10.59
C TYR A 233 5.01 1.73 -10.20
N GLY A 234 3.91 1.37 -9.54
CA GLY A 234 3.43 0.00 -9.47
C GLY A 234 2.83 -0.40 -10.80
N GLN A 235 1.60 0.05 -11.09
CA GLN A 235 0.99 -0.09 -12.41
C GLN A 235 0.83 1.30 -13.04
N ARG A 236 1.67 1.62 -14.02
CA ARG A 236 1.65 2.94 -14.67
C ARG A 236 0.46 3.08 -15.62
N LEU A 237 -0.34 4.13 -15.43
CA LEU A 237 -1.45 4.49 -16.33
C LEU A 237 -1.08 5.68 -17.22
N ALA A 238 -0.41 6.69 -16.65
CA ALA A 238 0.10 7.84 -17.39
C ALA A 238 1.29 8.48 -16.63
N PHE A 239 1.72 9.67 -17.04
CA PHE A 239 2.69 10.43 -16.25
C PHE A 239 2.07 10.84 -14.90
N MET A 240 2.71 10.47 -13.80
CA MET A 240 2.26 10.68 -12.40
C MET A 240 0.92 10.01 -12.05
N MET A 241 0.40 9.12 -12.90
CA MET A 241 -0.87 8.41 -12.67
C MET A 241 -0.65 6.91 -12.69
N SER A 242 -1.21 6.23 -11.70
CA SER A 242 -0.99 4.81 -11.47
C SER A 242 -2.12 4.16 -10.68
N ARG A 243 -2.07 2.84 -10.57
CA ARG A 243 -2.92 2.03 -9.71
C ARG A 243 -2.06 1.05 -8.91
N PRO A 244 -2.44 0.67 -7.67
CA PRO A 244 -1.83 -0.48 -7.00
C PRO A 244 -2.04 -1.75 -7.86
N PRO A 245 -0.96 -2.46 -8.26
CA PRO A 245 -1.09 -3.67 -9.07
C PRO A 245 -1.96 -4.76 -8.44
N LEU A 246 -2.01 -4.80 -7.10
CA LEU A 246 -2.73 -5.81 -6.32
C LEU A 246 -3.98 -5.24 -5.63
N ILE A 247 -4.58 -4.19 -6.18
CA ILE A 247 -5.78 -3.56 -5.60
C ILE A 247 -6.96 -4.53 -5.44
N GLU A 248 -7.14 -5.50 -6.34
CA GLU A 248 -8.20 -6.51 -6.20
C GLU A 248 -7.95 -7.42 -4.99
N LEU A 249 -6.68 -7.76 -4.72
CA LEU A 249 -6.29 -8.47 -3.49
C LEU A 249 -6.58 -7.62 -2.25
N ALA A 250 -6.41 -6.30 -2.31
CA ALA A 250 -6.80 -5.42 -1.21
C ALA A 250 -8.31 -5.47 -0.93
N HIS A 251 -9.15 -5.42 -1.97
CA HIS A 251 -10.60 -5.57 -1.81
C HIS A 251 -11.00 -6.94 -1.23
N MET A 252 -10.38 -8.03 -1.70
CA MET A 252 -10.60 -9.36 -1.12
C MET A 252 -10.18 -9.43 0.35
N ASN A 253 -9.09 -8.76 0.74
CA ASN A 253 -8.65 -8.76 2.13
C ASN A 253 -9.60 -7.97 3.05
N VAL A 254 -10.25 -6.90 2.54
CA VAL A 254 -11.35 -6.21 3.27
C VAL A 254 -12.56 -7.12 3.41
N LYS A 255 -12.94 -7.84 2.34
CA LYS A 255 -14.02 -8.84 2.40
C LYS A 255 -13.71 -9.90 3.46
N HIS A 256 -12.47 -10.38 3.52
CA HIS A 256 -12.03 -11.33 4.56
C HIS A 256 -12.12 -10.71 5.95
N TRP A 257 -11.64 -9.48 6.17
CA TRP A 257 -11.74 -8.76 7.43
C TRP A 257 -13.19 -8.67 7.94
N GLN A 258 -14.13 -8.31 7.06
CA GLN A 258 -15.55 -8.21 7.39
C GLN A 258 -16.14 -9.59 7.75
N SER A 259 -15.95 -10.58 6.87
CA SER A 259 -16.50 -11.92 7.07
C SER A 259 -15.90 -12.63 8.26
N GLN A 260 -14.61 -12.43 8.56
CA GLN A 260 -13.95 -13.00 9.73
C GLN A 260 -14.52 -12.40 11.01
N SER A 261 -14.71 -11.08 11.05
CA SER A 261 -15.31 -10.40 12.21
C SER A 261 -16.72 -10.93 12.52
N ASP A 262 -17.53 -11.17 11.49
CA ASP A 262 -18.86 -11.76 11.66
C ASP A 262 -18.79 -13.21 12.13
N GLN A 263 -17.92 -14.02 11.52
CA GLN A 263 -17.71 -15.41 11.91
C GLN A 263 -17.27 -15.54 13.37
N ASP A 264 -16.33 -14.70 13.82
CA ASP A 264 -15.85 -14.67 15.20
C ASP A 264 -16.96 -14.27 16.16
N THR A 265 -17.81 -13.31 15.78
CA THR A 265 -18.97 -12.89 16.56
C THR A 265 -19.99 -14.01 16.69
N ILE A 266 -20.31 -14.70 15.59
CA ILE A 266 -21.22 -15.85 15.59
C ILE A 266 -20.68 -16.95 16.48
N LEU A 267 -19.39 -17.30 16.35
CA LEU A 267 -18.74 -18.31 17.19
C LEU A 267 -18.75 -17.93 18.67
N HIS A 268 -18.57 -16.64 18.99
CA HIS A 268 -18.64 -16.17 20.36
C HIS A 268 -20.02 -16.41 20.98
N VAL A 269 -21.10 -16.05 20.27
CA VAL A 269 -22.48 -16.26 20.73
C VAL A 269 -22.84 -17.75 20.79
N ALA A 270 -22.49 -18.49 19.74
CA ALA A 270 -22.69 -19.93 19.61
C ALA A 270 -22.10 -20.76 20.76
N ARG A 271 -20.96 -20.33 21.29
CA ARG A 271 -20.25 -21.02 22.39
C ARG A 271 -20.92 -20.85 23.75
N VAL A 272 -21.97 -20.03 23.84
CA VAL A 272 -22.76 -19.84 25.06
C VAL A 272 -24.04 -20.67 24.94
N PRO A 273 -24.09 -21.89 25.51
CA PRO A 273 -25.27 -22.75 25.41
C PRO A 273 -26.46 -22.12 26.14
N ILE A 274 -27.62 -22.11 25.49
CA ILE A 274 -28.85 -21.60 26.10
C ILE A 274 -29.63 -22.79 26.67
N LEU A 275 -29.76 -22.85 27.99
CA LEU A 275 -30.56 -23.86 28.64
C LEU A 275 -32.03 -23.40 28.69
N THR A 276 -32.93 -24.20 28.12
CA THR A 276 -34.37 -23.96 28.17
C THR A 276 -35.04 -24.96 29.10
N ALA A 277 -35.85 -24.44 30.02
CA ALA A 277 -36.70 -25.20 30.92
C ALA A 277 -38.17 -25.01 30.53
N ARG A 278 -38.93 -26.11 30.36
CA ARG A 278 -40.38 -26.06 30.05
C ARG A 278 -41.16 -26.91 31.04
N GLN A 279 -42.34 -26.42 31.40
CA GLN A 279 -43.30 -27.12 32.28
C GLN A 279 -42.72 -27.57 33.64
N CYS A 280 -41.69 -26.88 34.12
CA CYS A 280 -41.12 -27.11 35.43
C CYS A 280 -42.06 -26.51 36.50
N GLY A 281 -42.28 -27.21 37.62
CA GLY A 281 -43.24 -26.80 38.65
C GLY A 281 -42.85 -25.50 39.37
N GLU A 282 -43.77 -24.92 40.15
CA GLU A 282 -43.58 -23.63 40.85
C GLU A 282 -42.37 -23.57 41.81
N LYS A 283 -41.87 -24.73 42.25
CA LYS A 283 -40.69 -24.86 43.13
C LYS A 283 -39.38 -25.15 42.37
N PHE A 284 -39.39 -25.11 41.04
CA PHE A 284 -38.21 -25.38 40.23
C PHE A 284 -37.12 -24.33 40.49
N GLU A 285 -35.95 -24.80 40.93
CA GLU A 285 -34.77 -23.97 41.12
C GLU A 285 -33.70 -24.42 40.13
N LEU A 286 -33.32 -23.55 39.19
CA LEU A 286 -32.29 -23.88 38.21
C LEU A 286 -30.90 -23.79 38.85
N LYS A 287 -30.30 -24.95 39.15
CA LYS A 287 -28.91 -25.05 39.62
C LYS A 287 -28.00 -25.51 38.50
N VAL A 288 -27.24 -24.58 37.92
CA VAL A 288 -26.23 -24.90 36.91
C VAL A 288 -24.87 -25.03 37.60
N GLY A 289 -24.33 -26.25 37.63
CA GLY A 289 -23.00 -26.53 38.17
C GLY A 289 -22.49 -27.87 37.69
N ALA A 290 -21.18 -27.98 37.44
CA ALA A 290 -20.54 -29.20 36.92
C ALA A 290 -20.72 -30.44 37.82
N SER A 291 -21.11 -30.24 39.09
CA SER A 291 -21.23 -31.28 40.11
C SER A 291 -22.64 -31.40 40.70
N ALA A 292 -23.67 -30.80 40.09
CA ALA A 292 -25.04 -30.83 40.58
C ALA A 292 -26.01 -31.35 39.50
N ALA A 293 -26.86 -32.32 39.87
CA ALA A 293 -27.95 -32.77 39.01
C ALA A 293 -29.16 -31.84 39.16
N VAL A 294 -29.85 -31.54 38.05
CA VAL A 294 -31.07 -30.73 38.06
C VAL A 294 -32.29 -31.64 38.23
N ASP A 295 -33.06 -31.41 39.29
CA ASP A 295 -34.31 -32.13 39.57
C ASP A 295 -35.49 -31.41 38.88
N LEU A 296 -36.20 -32.13 38.02
CA LEU A 296 -37.38 -31.64 37.29
C LEU A 296 -38.70 -31.91 38.02
N GLY A 297 -38.66 -32.58 39.17
CA GLY A 297 -39.84 -32.98 39.94
C GLY A 297 -40.63 -34.11 39.26
N SER A 298 -41.89 -34.27 39.66
CA SER A 298 -42.76 -35.39 39.26
C SER A 298 -43.62 -35.12 38.01
N ASN A 299 -43.45 -33.97 37.35
CA ASN A 299 -44.20 -33.67 36.14
C ASN A 299 -43.59 -34.43 34.95
N GLU A 300 -44.32 -35.40 34.39
CA GLU A 300 -43.88 -36.23 33.26
C GLU A 300 -43.61 -35.44 31.97
N HIS A 301 -44.08 -34.20 31.89
CA HIS A 301 -43.86 -33.30 30.75
C HIS A 301 -42.80 -32.22 31.01
N ALA A 302 -42.16 -32.21 32.19
CA ALA A 302 -41.08 -31.26 32.48
C ALA A 302 -39.82 -31.62 31.68
N GLU A 303 -39.20 -30.60 31.08
CA GLU A 303 -38.09 -30.80 30.16
C GLU A 303 -37.01 -29.73 30.33
N LEU A 304 -35.75 -30.17 30.31
CA LEU A 304 -34.56 -29.34 30.13
C LEU A 304 -33.87 -29.74 28.83
N LYS A 305 -33.65 -28.75 27.96
CA LYS A 305 -32.92 -28.93 26.71
C LYS A 305 -31.95 -27.77 26.50
N TYR A 306 -30.78 -28.09 25.99
CA TYR A 306 -29.93 -27.08 25.37
C TYR A 306 -30.52 -26.70 24.01
N VAL A 307 -30.67 -25.40 23.80
CA VAL A 307 -31.00 -24.82 22.51
C VAL A 307 -29.70 -24.47 21.83
N GLU A 308 -29.36 -25.23 20.81
CA GLU A 308 -28.16 -25.03 20.00
C GLU A 308 -28.58 -24.76 18.56
N HIS A 309 -27.80 -23.95 17.84
CA HIS A 309 -27.93 -23.88 16.39
C HIS A 309 -27.51 -25.22 15.77
N THR A 310 -27.98 -25.53 14.55
CA THR A 310 -27.53 -26.73 13.82
C THR A 310 -26.05 -26.70 13.42
N GLY A 311 -25.39 -25.54 13.54
CA GLY A 311 -23.97 -25.34 13.22
C GLY A 311 -23.65 -25.23 11.72
N ALA A 312 -24.58 -25.61 10.84
CA ALA A 312 -24.36 -25.64 9.39
C ALA A 312 -23.93 -24.27 8.81
N ALA A 313 -24.51 -23.17 9.29
CA ALA A 313 -24.15 -21.82 8.86
C ALA A 313 -22.73 -21.41 9.31
N ILE A 314 -22.29 -21.90 10.48
CA ILE A 314 -20.95 -21.64 11.01
C ILE A 314 -19.91 -22.38 10.17
N GLU A 315 -20.17 -23.64 9.82
CA GLU A 315 -19.26 -24.40 8.95
C GLU A 315 -19.22 -23.80 7.55
N ALA A 316 -20.37 -23.39 6.98
CA ALA A 316 -20.40 -22.70 5.69
C ALA A 316 -19.60 -21.39 5.71
N GLY A 317 -19.68 -20.60 6.80
CA GLY A 317 -18.88 -19.40 6.98
C GLY A 317 -17.38 -19.68 7.05
N LYS A 318 -16.98 -20.75 7.72
CA LYS A 318 -15.58 -21.22 7.75
C LYS A 318 -15.08 -21.63 6.36
N VAL A 319 -15.85 -22.43 5.62
CA VAL A 319 -15.50 -22.85 4.24
C VAL A 319 -15.34 -21.62 3.34
N SER A 320 -16.29 -20.69 3.37
CA SER A 320 -16.21 -19.43 2.62
C SER A 320 -14.95 -18.60 2.94
N LEU A 321 -14.55 -18.54 4.21
CA LEU A 321 -13.31 -17.87 4.61
C LEU A 321 -12.05 -18.59 4.14
N ASP A 322 -12.06 -19.92 4.12
CA ASP A 322 -10.93 -20.71 3.65
C ASP A 322 -10.78 -20.61 2.12
N ASP A 323 -11.88 -20.70 1.38
CA ASP A 323 -11.92 -20.45 -0.07
C ASP A 323 -11.41 -19.04 -0.40
N LEU A 324 -11.84 -18.02 0.35
CA LEU A 324 -11.37 -16.64 0.15
C LEU A 324 -9.87 -16.49 0.44
N LYS A 325 -9.30 -17.21 1.40
CA LYS A 325 -7.84 -17.23 1.61
C LYS A 325 -7.12 -17.86 0.42
N ASP A 326 -7.69 -18.89 -0.19
CA ASP A 326 -7.13 -19.53 -1.38
C ASP A 326 -7.20 -18.62 -2.62
N GLU A 327 -8.34 -17.95 -2.85
CA GLU A 327 -8.48 -16.92 -3.89
C GLU A 327 -7.43 -15.80 -3.72
N MET A 328 -7.26 -15.29 -2.49
CA MET A 328 -6.25 -14.28 -2.19
C MET A 328 -4.82 -14.77 -2.43
N ARG A 329 -4.51 -16.03 -2.08
CA ARG A 329 -3.20 -16.64 -2.36
C ARG A 329 -2.93 -16.73 -3.85
N GLN A 330 -3.93 -17.13 -4.64
CA GLN A 330 -3.82 -17.22 -6.09
C GLN A 330 -3.57 -15.85 -6.71
N ALA A 331 -4.37 -14.85 -6.36
CA ALA A 331 -4.20 -13.48 -6.85
C ALA A 331 -2.82 -12.89 -6.48
N GLY A 332 -2.31 -13.17 -5.28
CA GLY A 332 -0.96 -12.76 -4.89
C GLY A 332 0.16 -13.49 -5.64
N ALA A 333 -0.09 -14.72 -6.10
CA ALA A 333 0.89 -15.55 -6.81
C ALA A 333 0.97 -15.24 -8.31
N GLU A 334 -0.05 -14.64 -8.93
CA GLU A 334 -0.07 -14.32 -10.37
C GLU A 334 1.17 -13.51 -10.81
N LEU A 335 1.60 -12.51 -10.01
CA LEU A 335 2.81 -11.74 -10.29
C LEU A 335 4.09 -12.58 -10.29
N LEU A 336 4.14 -13.65 -9.49
CA LEU A 336 5.31 -14.56 -9.44
C LEU A 336 5.37 -15.49 -10.64
N VAL A 337 4.22 -15.99 -11.07
CA VAL A 337 4.13 -16.89 -12.23
C VAL A 337 4.54 -16.15 -13.50
N VAL A 338 4.07 -14.91 -13.69
CA VAL A 338 4.47 -14.08 -14.85
C VAL A 338 6.00 -13.88 -14.89
N ALA A 339 6.62 -13.54 -13.75
CA ALA A 339 8.07 -13.32 -13.69
C ALA A 339 8.91 -14.59 -13.92
N GLN A 340 8.42 -15.77 -13.53
CA GLN A 340 9.09 -17.05 -13.79
C GLN A 340 8.98 -17.45 -15.26
N VAL A 341 7.79 -17.31 -15.86
CA VAL A 341 7.57 -17.62 -17.28
C VAL A 341 8.45 -16.74 -18.18
N GLU A 342 8.57 -15.44 -17.88
CA GLU A 342 9.48 -14.55 -18.60
C GLU A 342 10.94 -15.02 -18.52
N LYS A 343 11.44 -15.44 -17.34
CA LYS A 343 12.82 -15.93 -17.21
C LYS A 343 13.11 -17.19 -18.02
N THR A 344 12.24 -18.20 -17.95
CA THR A 344 12.44 -19.45 -18.71
C THR A 344 12.26 -19.29 -20.22
N ALA A 345 11.36 -18.40 -20.66
CA ALA A 345 11.17 -18.15 -22.09
C ALA A 345 12.31 -17.30 -22.70
N THR A 346 12.88 -16.37 -21.94
CA THR A 346 13.95 -15.47 -22.44
C THR A 346 15.32 -16.15 -22.49
N GLU A 347 15.54 -17.26 -21.75
CA GLU A 347 16.81 -18.01 -21.83
C GLU A 347 16.93 -18.89 -23.09
N GLU A 348 15.81 -19.28 -23.74
CA GLU A 348 15.83 -20.09 -24.98
C GLU A 348 15.57 -19.29 -26.26
N LEU A 349 15.03 -18.07 -26.17
CA LEU A 349 14.66 -17.23 -27.32
C LEU A 349 15.62 -16.04 -27.50
N GLY A 350 15.91 -15.69 -28.76
CA GLY A 350 16.62 -14.44 -29.05
C GLY A 350 15.82 -13.21 -28.60
N GLN A 351 16.50 -12.07 -28.37
CA GLN A 351 15.80 -10.83 -28.01
C GLN A 351 14.73 -10.46 -29.05
N ASN A 352 13.53 -10.09 -28.56
CA ASN A 352 12.47 -9.51 -29.39
C ASN A 352 13.02 -8.27 -30.12
N ALA A 353 12.73 -8.15 -31.40
CA ALA A 353 13.25 -7.06 -32.23
C ALA A 353 12.10 -6.34 -32.95
N LEU A 354 12.13 -5.00 -32.90
CA LEU A 354 11.32 -4.13 -33.77
C LEU A 354 12.29 -3.36 -34.67
N VAL A 355 12.27 -3.65 -35.96
CA VAL A 355 13.09 -2.99 -36.97
C VAL A 355 12.21 -2.03 -37.75
N ILE A 356 12.54 -0.74 -37.74
CA ILE A 356 11.87 0.28 -38.54
C ILE A 356 12.83 0.69 -39.64
N ARG A 357 12.52 0.33 -40.89
CA ARG A 357 13.25 0.75 -42.09
C ARG A 357 12.65 2.05 -42.61
N VAL A 358 13.50 3.03 -42.90
CA VAL A 358 13.07 4.42 -43.20
C VAL A 358 13.32 4.81 -44.66
N GLN A 359 14.40 4.32 -45.31
CA GLN A 359 14.67 4.43 -46.76
C GLN A 359 15.79 3.42 -47.14
N PRO A 360 15.87 2.93 -48.38
CA PRO A 360 14.92 3.15 -49.49
C PRO A 360 13.70 2.20 -49.47
N ASP A 361 13.72 1.18 -48.60
CA ASP A 361 12.65 0.20 -48.46
C ASP A 361 11.96 0.39 -47.10
N GLU A 362 10.95 1.26 -47.04
CA GLU A 362 10.21 1.51 -45.81
C GLU A 362 9.50 0.25 -45.32
N GLY A 363 9.45 0.09 -44.01
CA GLY A 363 8.71 -1.02 -43.45
C GLY A 363 9.03 -1.25 -41.99
N ILE A 364 8.22 -2.10 -41.38
CA ILE A 364 8.36 -2.51 -39.99
C ILE A 364 8.49 -4.02 -39.96
N THR A 365 9.56 -4.52 -39.34
CA THR A 365 9.70 -5.94 -39.02
C THR A 365 9.58 -6.11 -37.52
N MET A 366 8.70 -7.01 -37.09
CA MET A 366 8.55 -7.38 -35.69
C MET A 366 8.92 -8.85 -35.51
N ARG A 367 9.93 -9.14 -34.70
CA ARG A 367 10.35 -10.49 -34.32
C ARG A 367 10.06 -10.72 -32.84
N PHE A 368 9.28 -11.76 -32.54
CA PHE A 368 8.98 -12.17 -31.17
C PHE A 368 8.73 -13.67 -31.07
N GLY A 369 8.94 -14.23 -29.87
CA GLY A 369 8.60 -15.63 -29.60
C GLY A 369 7.09 -15.87 -29.62
N SER A 370 6.64 -16.85 -30.39
CA SER A 370 5.24 -17.29 -30.43
C SER A 370 5.13 -18.79 -30.21
N LYS A 371 4.03 -19.21 -29.58
CA LYS A 371 3.77 -20.64 -29.32
C LYS A 371 3.53 -21.37 -30.65
N VAL A 372 4.22 -22.49 -30.84
CA VAL A 372 3.95 -23.41 -31.95
C VAL A 372 2.62 -24.13 -31.71
N PRO A 373 1.71 -24.17 -32.69
CA PRO A 373 0.49 -24.96 -32.57
C PRO A 373 0.80 -26.45 -32.34
N GLY A 374 0.37 -26.99 -31.19
CA GLY A 374 0.65 -28.37 -30.79
C GLY A 374 0.23 -28.64 -29.34
N THR A 375 0.34 -29.90 -28.92
CA THR A 375 0.01 -30.35 -27.55
C THR A 375 1.14 -30.06 -26.55
N ALA A 376 2.37 -29.88 -27.03
CA ALA A 376 3.53 -29.50 -26.22
C ALA A 376 3.68 -27.96 -26.16
N MET A 377 4.27 -27.46 -25.08
CA MET A 377 4.59 -26.04 -24.92
C MET A 377 5.97 -25.80 -25.57
N GLU A 378 5.94 -25.43 -26.85
CA GLU A 378 7.13 -25.07 -27.64
C GLU A 378 6.94 -23.64 -28.17
N VAL A 379 7.97 -22.80 -28.06
CA VAL A 379 7.95 -21.40 -28.51
C VAL A 379 9.05 -21.21 -29.56
N ARG A 380 8.76 -20.49 -30.64
CA ARG A 380 9.73 -20.17 -31.72
C ARG A 380 9.63 -18.71 -32.13
N ASP A 381 10.72 -18.20 -32.70
CA ASP A 381 10.73 -16.86 -33.29
C ASP A 381 9.76 -16.78 -34.48
N VAL A 382 8.82 -15.85 -34.39
CA VAL A 382 7.97 -15.43 -35.50
C VAL A 382 8.42 -14.05 -35.94
N THR A 383 8.62 -13.90 -37.25
CA THR A 383 8.92 -12.62 -37.89
C THR A 383 7.69 -12.18 -38.67
N MET A 384 7.20 -10.98 -38.38
CA MET A 384 6.12 -10.32 -39.12
C MET A 384 6.71 -9.12 -39.85
N ASP A 385 6.58 -9.12 -41.17
CA ASP A 385 7.00 -8.02 -42.03
C ASP A 385 5.81 -7.22 -42.51
N PHE A 386 5.88 -5.90 -42.32
CA PHE A 386 4.96 -4.91 -42.83
C PHE A 386 5.76 -4.02 -43.79
N GLY A 387 5.59 -4.23 -45.08
CA GLY A 387 6.23 -3.43 -46.15
C GLY A 387 5.37 -2.27 -46.61
#